data_AF-J5SH84-F1
#
_entry.id   AF-J5SH84-F1
#
_cell.length_a   1.000
_cell.length_b   1.000
_cell.length_c   1.000
_cell.angle_alpha   90.00
_cell.angle_beta   90.00
_cell.angle_gamma   90.00
#
_symmetry.space_group_name_H-M   'P 1'
#
loop_
_entity.id
_entity.type
_entity.pdbx_description
1 polymer ?
#
loop_
_entity_poly.entity_id
_entity_poly.type
_entity_poly.pdbx_seq_one_letter_code
_entity_poly.pdbx_strand_id
1 'polypeptide(L)'
;MLYVIGLGLSDEKDITVKGLEKSERVYLEAYTSILMVEKEKLEEFYGRPVITATRETVELESDDILKDADKVDVAFLVVGDPLG
;
A
#
# COMPACT_ATOMS: atom_id res chain seq x y z
N MET A 1 -1.18 6.39 -12.32
CA MET A 1 0.08 5.61 -12.27
C MET A 1 0.06 4.66 -11.09
N LEU A 2 0.69 3.48 -11.17
CA LEU A 2 0.90 2.61 -10.00
C LEU A 2 2.22 2.95 -9.30
N TYR A 3 2.18 3.14 -7.98
CA TYR A 3 3.34 3.26 -7.11
C TYR A 3 3.42 2.06 -6.18
N VAL A 4 4.51 1.30 -6.26
CA VAL A 4 4.81 0.24 -5.29
C VAL A 4 5.71 0.84 -4.23
N ILE A 5 5.28 0.81 -2.96
CA ILE A 5 5.93 1.55 -1.88
C ILE A 5 6.20 0.60 -0.71
N GLY A 6 7.47 0.46 -0.35
CA GLY A 6 7.88 -0.24 0.87
C GLY A 6 7.58 0.61 2.11
N LEU A 7 6.97 -0.02 3.12
CA LEU A 7 6.74 0.59 4.43
C LEU A 7 7.94 0.49 5.36
N GLY A 8 9.01 -0.22 4.97
CA GLY A 8 10.06 -0.57 5.91
C GLY A 8 9.57 -1.55 6.98
N LEU A 9 10.32 -1.68 8.07
CA LEU A 9 10.09 -2.69 9.10
C LEU A 9 9.80 -2.10 10.49
N SER A 10 9.94 -0.78 10.70
CA SER A 10 9.82 -0.18 12.04
C SER A 10 8.47 0.45 12.29
N ASP A 11 8.15 1.59 11.65
CA ASP A 11 6.93 2.35 11.94
C ASP A 11 6.34 3.05 10.69
N GLU A 12 5.21 3.73 10.86
CA GLU A 12 4.46 4.38 9.78
C GLU A 12 5.22 5.50 9.04
N LYS A 13 6.41 5.90 9.54
CA LYS A 13 7.24 6.98 8.98
C LYS A 13 8.38 6.49 8.11
N ASP A 14 8.64 5.18 8.05
CA ASP A 14 9.70 4.59 7.21
C ASP A 14 9.40 4.67 5.70
N ILE A 15 8.19 5.11 5.32
CA ILE A 15 7.71 5.21 3.94
C ILE A 15 8.26 6.44 3.18
N THR A 16 8.53 6.29 1.87
CA THR A 16 8.75 7.44 0.97
C THR A 16 7.41 8.02 0.48
N VAL A 17 7.06 9.19 1.01
CA VAL A 17 5.69 9.78 0.97
C VAL A 17 5.19 10.27 -0.41
N LYS A 18 6.07 10.50 -1.39
CA LYS A 18 5.71 11.13 -2.69
C LYS A 18 4.63 10.40 -3.50
N GLY A 19 4.67 9.07 -3.53
CA GLY A 19 3.69 8.27 -4.26
C GLY A 19 2.36 8.15 -3.51
N LEU A 20 2.43 8.10 -2.18
CA LEU A 20 1.28 7.98 -1.30
C LEU A 20 0.39 9.24 -1.31
N GLU A 21 0.99 10.43 -1.22
CA GLU A 21 0.24 11.71 -1.17
C GLU A 21 -0.62 11.95 -2.42
N LYS A 22 -0.12 11.57 -3.59
CA LYS A 22 -0.80 11.79 -4.87
C LYS A 22 -1.83 10.73 -5.21
N SER A 23 -1.74 9.57 -4.58
CA SER A 23 -2.60 8.44 -4.91
C SER A 23 -4.05 8.73 -4.55
N GLU A 24 -4.97 8.34 -5.39
CA GLU A 24 -6.40 8.37 -5.11
C GLU A 24 -6.80 7.18 -4.24
N ARG A 25 -6.19 6.01 -4.52
CA ARG A 25 -6.41 4.76 -3.80
C ARG A 25 -5.11 4.25 -3.20
N VAL A 26 -5.21 3.69 -2.00
CA VAL A 26 -4.08 3.12 -1.27
C VAL A 26 -4.44 1.71 -0.86
N TYR A 27 -3.68 0.74 -1.35
CA TYR A 27 -3.79 -0.67 -1.01
C TYR A 27 -2.63 -1.05 -0.09
N LEU A 28 -2.87 -2.00 0.82
CA LEU A 28 -1.88 -2.54 1.73
C LEU A 28 -1.92 -4.06 1.67
N GLU A 29 -0.80 -4.66 1.31
CA GLU A 29 -0.56 -6.08 1.53
C GLU A 29 0.33 -6.25 2.77
N ALA A 30 -0.06 -7.19 3.62
CA ALA A 30 0.71 -7.61 4.80
C ALA A 30 0.74 -9.14 4.91
N TYR A 31 0.70 -9.84 3.77
CA TYR A 31 0.75 -11.31 3.74
C TYR A 31 2.16 -11.83 3.46
N THR A 32 3.02 -11.00 2.88
CA THR A 32 4.43 -11.32 2.63
C THR A 32 5.30 -11.11 3.88
N SER A 33 4.87 -10.22 4.80
CA SER A 33 5.57 -9.90 6.04
C SER A 33 4.61 -9.40 7.13
N ILE A 34 5.06 -9.39 8.38
CA ILE A 34 4.26 -8.99 9.55
C ILE A 34 4.26 -7.46 9.67
N LEU A 35 3.08 -6.86 9.60
CA LEU A 35 2.89 -5.46 9.94
C LEU A 35 2.88 -5.30 11.48
N MET A 36 3.85 -4.56 12.01
CA MET A 36 4.01 -4.33 13.46
C MET A 36 3.09 -3.23 14.02
N VAL A 37 2.32 -2.58 13.15
CA VAL A 37 1.39 -1.51 13.50
C VAL A 37 -0.02 -1.87 13.07
N GLU A 38 -1.02 -1.42 13.82
CA GLU A 38 -2.42 -1.58 13.42
C GLU A 38 -2.71 -0.72 12.18
N LYS A 39 -3.53 -1.25 11.27
CA LYS A 39 -3.92 -0.56 10.04
C LYS A 39 -4.55 0.80 10.31
N GLU A 40 -5.34 0.92 11.37
CA GLU A 40 -6.02 2.15 11.77
C GLU A 40 -5.02 3.28 12.07
N LYS A 41 -3.83 2.96 12.58
CA LYS A 41 -2.76 3.95 12.80
C LYS A 41 -2.19 4.45 11.48
N LEU A 42 -2.07 3.58 10.47
CA LEU A 42 -1.68 3.99 9.12
C LEU A 42 -2.73 4.93 8.53
N GLU A 43 -4.01 4.60 8.67
CA GLU A 43 -5.10 5.45 8.18
C GLU A 43 -5.13 6.83 8.86
N GLU A 44 -4.93 6.86 10.18
CA GLU A 44 -4.82 8.11 10.96
C GLU A 44 -3.62 8.95 10.51
N PHE A 45 -2.45 8.32 10.35
CA PHE A 45 -1.22 9.01 9.95
C PHE A 45 -1.28 9.51 8.50
N TYR A 46 -1.86 8.73 7.58
CA TYR A 46 -2.01 9.09 6.18
C TYR A 46 -3.23 9.98 5.91
N GLY A 47 -4.11 10.15 6.90
CA GLY A 47 -5.35 10.92 6.79
C GLY A 47 -6.34 10.38 5.77
N ARG A 48 -6.31 9.06 5.50
CA ARG A 48 -7.10 8.43 4.44
C ARG A 48 -7.30 6.93 4.63
N PRO A 49 -8.35 6.34 4.06
CA PRO A 49 -8.57 4.91 4.14
C PRO A 49 -7.49 4.13 3.40
N VAL A 50 -7.14 2.98 3.97
CA VAL A 50 -6.22 1.99 3.40
C VAL A 50 -7.03 0.75 3.07
N ILE A 51 -6.89 0.23 1.85
CA ILE A 51 -7.63 -0.95 1.39
C ILE A 51 -6.74 -2.17 1.63
N THR A 52 -7.23 -3.15 2.39
CA THR A 52 -6.48 -4.39 2.60
C THR A 52 -6.51 -5.21 1.32
N ALA A 53 -5.34 -5.54 0.78
CA ALA A 53 -5.17 -6.46 -0.34
C ALA A 53 -4.75 -7.82 0.21
N THR A 54 -5.59 -8.84 0.04
CA THR A 54 -5.26 -10.20 0.47
C THR A 54 -4.32 -10.85 -0.53
N ARG A 55 -3.81 -12.05 -0.20
CA ARG A 55 -3.02 -12.84 -1.15
C ARG A 55 -3.79 -13.06 -2.46
N GLU A 56 -5.08 -13.38 -2.36
CA GLU A 56 -5.95 -13.59 -3.51
C GLU A 56 -6.06 -12.33 -4.37
N THR A 57 -6.28 -11.17 -3.73
CA THR A 57 -6.34 -9.87 -4.43
C THR A 57 -5.04 -9.56 -5.16
N VAL A 58 -3.88 -9.90 -4.57
CA VAL A 58 -2.57 -9.58 -5.14
C VAL A 58 -2.17 -10.58 -6.24
N GLU A 59 -2.37 -11.87 -6.02
CA GLU A 59 -1.85 -12.93 -6.90
C GLU A 59 -2.83 -13.36 -8.00
N LEU A 60 -4.14 -13.23 -7.78
CA LEU A 60 -5.17 -13.74 -8.70
C LEU A 60 -6.07 -12.63 -9.24
N GLU A 61 -6.32 -11.59 -8.47
CA GLU A 61 -7.29 -10.52 -8.79
C GLU A 61 -6.62 -9.14 -8.91
N SER A 62 -5.37 -9.11 -9.34
CA SER A 62 -4.56 -7.87 -9.42
C SER A 62 -5.19 -6.77 -10.30
N ASP A 63 -6.10 -7.13 -11.21
CA ASP A 63 -6.91 -6.21 -11.99
C ASP A 63 -7.70 -5.22 -11.11
N ASP A 64 -8.10 -5.61 -9.89
CA ASP A 64 -8.82 -4.72 -8.97
C ASP A 64 -7.92 -3.60 -8.42
N ILE A 65 -6.64 -3.92 -8.17
CA ILE A 65 -5.62 -2.94 -7.76
C ILE A 65 -5.28 -2.03 -8.94
N LEU A 66 -5.13 -2.62 -10.13
CA LEU A 66 -4.72 -1.92 -11.35
C LEU A 66 -5.84 -1.14 -12.05
N LYS A 67 -7.09 -1.40 -11.69
CA LYS A 67 -8.27 -0.75 -12.28
C LYS A 67 -8.06 0.76 -12.35
N ASP A 68 -8.19 1.37 -13.52
CA ASP A 68 -8.02 2.82 -13.76
C ASP A 68 -6.65 3.42 -13.34
N ALA A 69 -5.63 2.60 -13.06
CA ALA A 69 -4.29 3.09 -12.70
C ALA A 69 -3.57 3.83 -13.85
N ASP A 70 -4.12 3.79 -15.07
CA ASP A 70 -3.74 4.62 -16.21
C ASP A 70 -4.27 6.06 -16.11
N LYS A 71 -5.36 6.27 -15.35
CA LYS A 71 -6.05 7.57 -15.20
C LYS A 71 -5.78 8.23 -13.85
N VAL A 72 -5.68 7.42 -12.80
CA VAL A 72 -5.48 7.89 -11.43
C VAL A 72 -4.22 7.29 -10.83
N ASP A 73 -3.71 7.94 -9.80
CA ASP A 73 -2.57 7.45 -9.05
C ASP A 73 -3.03 6.42 -8.00
N VAL A 74 -2.35 5.29 -7.92
CA VAL A 74 -2.65 4.17 -7.01
C VAL A 74 -1.38 3.81 -6.25
N ALA A 75 -1.45 3.77 -4.93
CA ALA A 75 -0.37 3.30 -4.08
C ALA A 75 -0.64 1.85 -3.67
N PHE A 76 0.36 1.00 -3.82
CA PHE A 76 0.39 -0.37 -3.32
C PHE A 76 1.50 -0.48 -2.28
N LEU A 77 1.10 -0.53 -1.02
CA LEU A 77 1.96 -0.59 0.14
C LEU A 77 2.34 -2.03 0.44
N VAL A 78 3.64 -2.28 0.56
CA VAL A 78 4.23 -3.58 0.90
C VAL A 78 4.97 -3.44 2.22
N VAL A 79 4.75 -4.36 3.15
CA VAL A 79 5.51 -4.39 4.40
C VAL A 79 6.96 -4.79 4.10
N GLY A 80 7.94 -3.98 4.51
CA GLY A 80 9.35 -4.16 4.15
C GLY A 80 9.73 -3.49 2.83
N ASP A 81 10.48 -4.21 2.00
CA ASP A 81 10.95 -3.76 0.67
C ASP A 81 10.26 -4.60 -0.43
N PRO A 82 9.52 -3.98 -1.38
CA PRO A 82 8.80 -4.71 -2.42
C PRO A 82 9.67 -5.54 -3.38
N LEU A 83 10.96 -5.19 -3.53
CA LEU A 83 11.87 -5.85 -4.48
C LEU A 83 13.17 -6.34 -3.82
N GLY A 84 13.21 -6.32 -2.48
CA GLY A 84 14.37 -6.68 -1.66
C GLY A 84 14.63 -8.17 -1.53
#